data_AF-A0A920GQ94-F1
#
_entry.id   AF-A0A920GQ94-F1
#
_cell.length_a   1.000
_cell.length_b   1.000
_cell.length_c   1.000
_cell.angle_alpha   90.00
_cell.angle_beta   90.00
_cell.angle_gamma   90.00
#
_symmetry.space_group_name_H-M   'P 1'
#
loop_
_entity.id
_entity.type
_entity.pdbx_description
1 polymer ?
#
loop_
_entity_poly.entity_id
_entity_poly.type
_entity_poly.pdbx_seq_one_letter_code
_entity_poly.pdbx_strand_id
1 'polypeptide(L)'
;MIFQKSIPYDTTYPKLPGTRPISPDEWIICDDAFSQQMALRDKLIETKRDKVLAISDQAYEAAVELSEVALEFSTMTLGYQRSNDEVIRPDEMCPSKSI
;
A
#
# COMPACT_ATOMS: atom_id res chain seq x y z
N MET A 1 16.88 -0.88 3.40
CA MET A 1 16.52 -1.10 4.82
C MET A 1 15.36 -2.08 4.84
N ILE A 2 15.36 -3.06 5.74
CA ILE A 2 14.28 -4.05 5.86
C ILE A 2 13.72 -3.89 7.28
N PHE A 3 12.45 -3.55 7.40
CA PHE A 3 11.78 -3.32 8.69
C PHE A 3 11.06 -4.57 9.22
N GLN A 4 10.77 -5.53 8.33
CA GLN A 4 10.10 -6.77 8.68
C GLN A 4 10.99 -7.66 9.56
N LYS A 5 10.44 -8.16 10.67
CA LYS A 5 11.15 -9.07 11.59
C LYS A 5 10.74 -10.53 11.44
N SER A 6 9.55 -10.79 10.92
CA SER A 6 8.98 -12.12 10.68
C SER A 6 7.97 -12.07 9.53
N ILE A 7 7.69 -13.20 8.89
CA ILE A 7 6.64 -13.26 7.86
C ILE A 7 5.26 -13.14 8.55
N PRO A 8 4.36 -12.25 8.10
CA PRO A 8 3.08 -12.01 8.76
C PRO A 8 2.02 -13.11 8.53
N TYR A 9 2.36 -14.17 7.80
CA TYR A 9 1.49 -15.31 7.51
C TYR A 9 2.26 -16.64 7.63
N ASP A 10 1.50 -17.72 7.78
CA ASP A 10 2.05 -19.07 7.90
C ASP A 10 2.65 -19.55 6.57
N THR A 11 3.95 -19.84 6.59
CA THR A 11 4.71 -20.36 5.44
C THR A 11 4.90 -21.87 5.49
N THR A 12 4.47 -22.52 6.57
CA THR A 12 4.65 -23.97 6.80
C THR A 12 3.57 -24.83 6.14
N TYR A 13 2.55 -24.20 5.55
CA TYR A 13 1.49 -24.90 4.84
C TYR A 13 2.04 -25.69 3.64
N PRO A 14 1.81 -27.03 3.56
CA PRO A 14 2.47 -27.92 2.60
C PRO A 14 1.94 -27.82 1.15
N LYS A 15 1.19 -26.77 0.82
CA LYS A 15 0.62 -26.57 -0.53
C LYS A 15 1.59 -25.74 -1.36
N LEU A 16 1.62 -26.00 -2.67
CA LEU A 16 2.49 -25.28 -3.59
C LEU A 16 2.28 -23.76 -3.45
N PRO A 17 3.35 -22.99 -3.16
CA PRO A 17 3.23 -21.54 -3.06
C PRO A 17 2.76 -20.97 -4.40
N GLY A 18 1.76 -20.07 -4.36
CA GLY A 18 1.28 -19.32 -5.53
C GLY A 18 0.18 -19.97 -6.38
N THR A 19 -0.41 -21.11 -5.98
CA THR A 19 -1.45 -21.78 -6.79
C THR A 19 -2.90 -21.48 -6.37
N ARG A 20 -3.12 -20.78 -5.26
CA ARG A 20 -4.46 -20.39 -4.82
C ARG A 20 -4.69 -18.91 -5.08
N PRO A 21 -5.85 -18.54 -5.64
CA PRO A 21 -6.30 -17.15 -5.60
C PRO A 21 -6.27 -16.68 -4.15
N ILE A 22 -5.58 -15.57 -3.90
CA ILE A 22 -5.66 -14.88 -2.63
C ILE A 22 -7.04 -14.23 -2.52
N SER A 23 -7.67 -14.35 -1.36
CA SER A 23 -8.99 -13.75 -1.16
C SER A 23 -8.86 -12.23 -1.25
N PRO A 24 -9.84 -11.51 -1.83
CA PRO A 24 -9.77 -10.06 -1.94
C PRO A 24 -9.49 -9.34 -0.63
N ASP A 25 -10.05 -9.82 0.49
CA ASP A 25 -9.84 -9.33 1.85
C ASP A 25 -8.40 -9.51 2.39
N GLU A 26 -7.57 -10.32 1.73
CA GLU A 26 -6.19 -10.62 2.12
C GLU A 26 -5.14 -9.95 1.21
N TRP A 27 -5.56 -9.10 0.26
CA TRP A 27 -4.65 -8.52 -0.75
C TRP A 27 -3.51 -7.68 -0.19
N ILE A 28 -3.75 -6.87 0.84
CA ILE A 28 -2.77 -5.96 1.43
C ILE A 28 -2.74 -6.16 2.94
N ILE A 29 -1.54 -6.26 3.50
CA ILE A 29 -1.30 -6.49 4.93
C ILE A 29 -0.68 -5.24 5.54
N CYS A 30 -1.28 -4.73 6.61
CA CYS A 30 -0.69 -3.73 7.50
C CYS A 30 -0.31 -4.40 8.82
N ASP A 31 0.98 -4.44 9.12
CA ASP A 31 1.52 -5.02 10.36
C ASP A 31 2.41 -4.01 11.11
N ASP A 32 3.14 -4.47 12.12
CA ASP A 32 4.01 -3.64 12.95
C ASP A 32 5.11 -2.89 12.16
N ALA A 33 5.45 -3.33 10.94
CA ALA A 33 6.42 -2.66 10.10
C ALA A 33 5.81 -1.50 9.27
N PHE A 34 4.48 -1.43 9.17
CA PHE A 34 3.76 -0.50 8.30
C PHE A 34 4.21 0.96 8.48
N SER A 35 4.15 1.51 9.70
CA SER A 35 4.46 2.92 9.94
C SER A 35 5.90 3.30 9.55
N GLN A 36 6.87 2.40 9.79
CA GLN A 36 8.27 2.65 9.42
C GLN A 36 8.50 2.58 7.91
N GLN A 37 7.82 1.65 7.23
CA GLN A 37 7.84 1.56 5.77
C GLN A 37 7.21 2.81 5.14
N MET A 38 6.09 3.27 5.70
CA MET A 38 5.39 4.46 5.24
C MET A 38 6.21 5.74 5.43
N ALA A 39 6.88 5.91 6.57
CA ALA A 39 7.80 7.03 6.77
C ALA A 39 8.98 7.01 5.78
N LEU A 40 9.52 5.83 5.45
CA LEU A 40 10.55 5.70 4.44
C LEU A 40 10.02 6.06 3.05
N ARG A 41 8.79 5.63 2.70
CA ARG A 41 8.14 6.00 1.44
C ARG A 41 8.04 7.52 1.32
N ASP A 42 7.55 8.20 2.34
CA ASP A 42 7.37 9.66 2.34
C ASP A 42 8.72 10.37 2.12
N LYS A 43 9.76 9.95 2.85
CA LYS A 43 11.12 10.47 2.66
C LYS A 43 11.66 10.23 1.25
N LEU A 44 11.39 9.07 0.65
CA LEU A 44 11.84 8.75 -0.70
C LEU A 44 11.08 9.55 -1.76
N ILE A 45 9.78 9.77 -1.59
CA ILE A 45 8.98 10.63 -2.47
C ILE A 45 9.50 12.07 -2.42
N GLU A 46 9.83 12.57 -1.23
CA GLU A 46 10.37 13.93 -1.05
C GLU A 46 11.77 14.08 -1.68
N THR A 47 12.66 13.11 -1.46
CA THR A 47 14.08 13.25 -1.84
C THR A 47 14.43 12.68 -3.21
N LYS A 48 13.60 11.77 -3.74
CA LYS A 48 13.88 10.98 -4.96
C LYS A 48 12.61 10.68 -5.75
N ARG A 49 11.70 11.66 -5.88
CA ARG A 49 10.37 11.50 -6.48
C ARG A 49 10.36 10.70 -7.79
N ASP A 50 11.19 11.07 -8.76
CA ASP A 50 11.21 10.43 -10.10
C ASP A 50 11.70 8.97 -10.07
N LYS A 51 12.30 8.52 -8.97
CA LYS A 51 12.69 7.11 -8.76
C LYS A 51 11.61 6.29 -8.07
N VAL A 52 10.60 6.94 -7.49
CA VAL A 52 9.54 6.31 -6.68
C VAL A 52 8.20 6.38 -7.40
N LEU A 53 7.91 7.50 -8.06
CA LEU A 53 6.68 7.76 -8.78
C LEU A 53 6.99 7.93 -10.25
N ALA A 54 6.54 6.98 -11.06
CA ALA A 54 6.63 7.04 -12.51
C ALA A 54 5.40 6.33 -13.09
N ILE A 55 4.81 6.94 -14.11
CA ILE A 55 3.71 6.36 -14.87
C ILE A 55 3.93 6.70 -16.35
N SER A 56 3.74 5.71 -17.23
CA SER A 56 3.72 5.95 -18.67
C SER A 56 2.32 6.34 -19.10
N ASP A 57 2.19 7.17 -20.13
CA ASP A 57 0.88 7.62 -20.63
C ASP A 57 -0.07 6.46 -20.95
N GLN A 58 0.45 5.36 -21.51
CA GLN A 58 -0.35 4.18 -21.86
C GLN A 58 -0.87 3.41 -20.64
N ALA A 59 -0.30 3.64 -19.45
CA ALA A 59 -0.68 2.97 -18.21
C ALA A 59 -1.60 3.83 -17.34
N TYR A 60 -1.87 5.08 -17.75
CA TYR A 60 -2.60 6.05 -16.92
C TYR A 60 -3.98 5.54 -16.51
N GLU A 61 -4.78 5.06 -17.48
CA GLU A 61 -6.13 4.56 -17.22
C GLU A 61 -6.13 3.38 -16.24
N ALA A 62 -5.29 2.37 -16.48
CA ALA A 62 -5.16 1.21 -15.61
C ALA A 62 -4.65 1.56 -14.20
N ALA A 63 -3.79 2.58 -14.07
CA ALA A 63 -3.31 3.02 -12.77
C ALA A 63 -4.38 3.77 -11.96
N VAL A 64 -5.24 4.56 -12.63
CA VAL A 64 -6.38 5.20 -11.99
C VAL A 64 -7.35 4.15 -11.47
N GLU A 65 -7.72 3.18 -12.30
CA GLU A 65 -8.59 2.06 -11.89
C GLU A 65 -8.00 1.29 -10.70
N LEU A 66 -6.71 0.92 -10.77
CA LEU A 66 -6.02 0.25 -9.67
C LEU A 66 -6.00 1.09 -8.40
N SER A 67 -5.79 2.41 -8.53
CA SER A 67 -5.78 3.33 -7.39
C SER A 67 -7.14 3.41 -6.71
N GLU A 68 -8.23 3.41 -7.48
CA GLU A 68 -9.59 3.40 -6.94
C GLU A 68 -9.87 2.12 -6.15
N VAL A 69 -9.55 0.95 -6.73
CA VAL A 69 -9.72 -0.36 -6.08
C VAL A 69 -8.87 -0.46 -4.81
N ALA A 70 -7.61 -0.03 -4.86
CA ALA A 70 -6.72 -0.07 -3.70
C ALA A 70 -7.17 0.88 -2.59
N LEU A 71 -7.68 2.07 -2.94
CA LEU A 71 -8.22 3.02 -1.97
C LEU A 71 -9.49 2.48 -1.31
N GLU A 72 -10.43 1.94 -2.09
CA GLU A 72 -11.64 1.31 -1.56
C GLU A 72 -11.29 0.19 -0.59
N PHE A 73 -10.43 -0.75 -1.01
CA PHE A 73 -9.91 -1.80 -0.15
C PHE A 73 -9.34 -1.23 1.16
N SER A 74 -8.43 -0.27 1.06
CA SER A 74 -7.75 0.31 2.23
C SER A 74 -8.73 0.96 3.22
N THR A 75 -9.77 1.63 2.73
CA THR A 75 -10.80 2.25 3.58
C THR A 75 -11.70 1.21 4.26
N MET A 76 -11.98 0.09 3.59
CA MET A 76 -12.84 -0.96 4.13
C MET A 76 -12.12 -1.88 5.13
N THR A 77 -10.84 -2.17 4.91
CA THR A 77 -10.14 -3.25 5.63
C THR A 77 -8.95 -2.78 6.46
N LEU A 78 -8.29 -1.68 6.08
CA LEU A 78 -7.02 -1.24 6.70
C LEU A 78 -7.17 -0.02 7.62
N GLY A 79 -8.40 0.47 7.83
CA GLY A 79 -8.67 1.61 8.71
C GLY A 79 -8.26 2.97 8.13
N TYR A 80 -8.05 3.05 6.82
CA TYR A 80 -7.87 4.34 6.15
C TYR A 80 -9.16 5.15 6.23
N GLN A 81 -9.04 6.46 6.42
CA GLN A 81 -10.18 7.37 6.41
C GLN A 81 -10.11 8.27 5.19
N ARG A 82 -11.24 8.46 4.51
CA ARG A 82 -11.35 9.38 3.38
C ARG A 82 -12.17 10.59 3.80
N SER A 83 -11.64 11.79 3.57
CA SER A 83 -12.30 13.07 3.83
C SER A 83 -12.09 13.99 2.64
N ASN A 84 -13.15 14.24 1.87
CA ASN A 84 -13.06 15.02 0.63
C ASN A 84 -11.92 14.51 -0.28
N ASP A 85 -10.92 15.38 -0.53
CA ASP A 85 -9.72 15.12 -1.34
C ASP A 85 -8.51 14.63 -0.52
N GLU A 86 -8.73 14.25 0.74
CA GLU A 86 -7.67 13.76 1.64
C GLU A 86 -7.92 12.31 2.06
N VAL A 87 -6.83 11.57 2.15
CA VAL A 87 -6.81 10.18 2.64
C VAL A 87 -5.88 10.12 3.84
N ILE A 88 -6.44 9.78 5.00
CA ILE A 88 -5.73 9.66 6.26
C ILE A 88 -5.39 8.18 6.47
N ARG A 89 -4.10 7.91 6.65
CA ARG A 89 -3.57 6.56 6.91
C ARG A 89 -3.83 6.14 8.37
N PRO A 90 -3.85 4.83 8.66
CA PRO A 90 -4.04 4.31 10.02
C PRO A 90 -2.88 4.60 10.97
N ASP A 91 -1.72 5.06 10.47
CA ASP A 91 -0.58 5.51 11.27
C ASP A 91 -0.64 7.02 11.63
N GLU A 92 -1.82 7.63 11.49
CA GLU A 92 -2.14 9.03 11.81
C GLU A 92 -1.34 10.09 11.01
N MET A 93 -0.54 9.70 10.02
CA MET A 93 0.11 10.65 9.11
C MET A 93 -0.71 10.87 7.83
N CYS A 94 -1.22 12.09 7.62
CA CYS A 94 -1.78 12.51 6.34
C CYS A 94 -0.63 12.80 5.36
N PRO A 95 -0.52 12.13 4.19
CA PRO A 95 0.48 12.51 3.20
C PRO A 95 0.19 13.94 2.70
N SER A 96 1.21 14.79 2.65
CA SER A 96 1.07 16.17 2.17
C SER A 96 0.47 16.21 0.77
N LYS A 97 -0.62 16.97 0.61
CA LYS A 97 -1.29 17.26 -0.67
C LYS A 97 -0.30 17.53 -1.78
N SER A 98 -0.38 16.76 -2.87
CA SER A 98 0.00 17.16 -4.24
C SER A 98 -0.30 16.02 -5.23
N ILE A 99 -1.47 16.09 -5.87
CA ILE A 99 -1.70 15.74 -7.27
C ILE A 99 -2.51 16.89 -7.86
#